data_AF-A0A354XZG2-F1
#
_entry.id   AF-A0A354XZG2-F1
#
_cell.length_a   1.000
_cell.length_b   1.000
_cell.length_c   1.000
_cell.angle_alpha   90.00
_cell.angle_beta   90.00
_cell.angle_gamma   90.00
#
_symmetry.space_group_name_H-M   'P 1'
#
loop_
_entity.id
_entity.type
_entity.pdbx_description
1 polymer ?
#
loop_
_entity_poly.entity_id
_entity_poly.type
_entity_poly.pdbx_seq_one_letter_code
_entity_poly.pdbx_strand_id
1 'polypeptide(L)' 'PGKVQVLGVAEVKGEKVFVLRFLQCRNPHLVDVPFFAKYSASATWFDDLKPAFGEKEFFFEEEKLPGKGDRGSTFLWE' A
#
# COMPACT_ATOMS: atom_id res chain seq x y z
N PRO A 1 -12.52 -4.61 -6.51
CA PRO A 1 -12.94 -3.20 -6.38
C PRO A 1 -13.22 -2.85 -4.91
N GLY A 2 -12.48 -1.88 -4.40
CA GLY A 2 -12.53 -1.42 -3.02
C GLY A 2 -12.55 0.11 -2.97
N LYS A 3 -12.54 0.67 -1.76
CA LYS A 3 -12.37 2.10 -1.55
C LYS A 3 -10.95 2.35 -1.06
N VAL A 4 -10.23 3.24 -1.72
CA VAL A 4 -8.87 3.65 -1.34
C VAL A 4 -8.92 5.08 -0.79
N GLN A 5 -8.15 5.36 0.24
CA GLN A 5 -7.90 6.70 0.73
C GLN A 5 -6.46 7.11 0.41
N VAL A 6 -6.30 8.32 -0.14
CA VAL A 6 -5.00 9.00 -0.16
C VAL A 6 -4.83 9.70 1.20
N LEU A 7 -3.83 9.29 1.96
CA LEU A 7 -3.49 9.90 3.24
C LEU A 7 -2.71 11.21 3.04
N GLY A 8 -1.93 11.28 1.96
CA GLY A 8 -1.21 12.49 1.59
C GLY A 8 -0.04 12.18 0.66
N VAL A 9 0.87 13.15 0.59
CA VAL A 9 2.12 13.05 -0.14
C VAL A 9 3.26 13.16 0.85
N ALA A 10 4.26 12.28 0.72
CA ALA A 10 5.45 12.27 1.56
C ALA A 10 6.71 12.17 0.70
N GLU A 11 7.86 12.43 1.31
CA GLU A 11 9.17 12.15 0.72
C GLU A 11 9.82 11.01 1.49
N VAL A 12 10.13 9.92 0.80
CA VAL A 12 10.72 8.72 1.39
C VAL A 12 11.91 8.31 0.53
N LYS A 13 13.09 8.16 1.13
CA LYS A 13 14.34 7.85 0.41
C LYS A 13 14.65 8.84 -0.74
N GLY A 14 14.26 10.11 -0.60
CA GLY A 14 14.43 11.13 -1.64
C GLY A 14 13.47 11.02 -2.82
N GLU A 15 12.47 10.13 -2.76
CA GLU A 15 11.40 10.02 -3.75
C GLU A 15 10.09 10.58 -3.18
N LYS A 16 9.42 11.43 -3.96
CA LYS A 16 8.08 11.90 -3.65
C LYS A 16 7.07 10.79 -3.93
N VAL A 17 6.27 10.43 -2.93
CA VAL A 17 5.33 9.31 -2.97
C VAL A 17 3.95 9.72 -2.49
N PHE A 18 2.92 9.09 -3.05
CA PHE A 18 1.61 9.04 -2.43
C PHE A 18 1.61 8.00 -1.32
N VAL A 19 1.00 8.35 -0.19
CA VAL A 19 0.72 7.42 0.90
C VAL A 19 -0.77 7.07 0.83
N LEU A 20 -1.09 5.78 0.68
CA LEU A 20 -2.46 5.30 0.50
C LEU A 20 -2.78 4.17 1.48
N ARG A 21 -4.08 3.93 1.69
CA ARG A 21 -4.59 2.72 2.35
C ARG A 21 -5.92 2.29 1.76
N PHE A 22 -6.26 1.01 1.88
CA PHE A 22 -7.62 0.56 1.60
C PHE A 22 -8.54 0.87 2.79
N LEU A 23 -9.64 1.57 2.54
CA LEU A 23 -10.77 1.68 3.46
C LEU A 23 -11.73 0.50 3.34
N GLN A 24 -11.80 -0.09 2.15
CA GLN A 24 -12.60 -1.28 1.88
C GLN A 24 -11.87 -2.12 0.84
N CYS A 25 -11.69 -3.41 1.11
CA CYS A 25 -11.10 -4.37 0.19
C CYS A 25 -11.83 -5.72 0.30
N ARG A 26 -11.76 -6.55 -0.75
CA ARG A 26 -12.31 -7.93 -0.71
C ARG A 26 -11.56 -8.80 0.29
N ASN A 27 -10.25 -8.61 0.39
CA ASN A 27 -9.44 -9.24 1.42
C ASN A 27 -9.36 -8.27 2.62
N PRO A 28 -9.98 -8.59 3.76
CA PRO A 28 -9.99 -7.71 4.93
C PRO A 28 -8.60 -7.52 5.53
N HIS A 29 -7.64 -8.44 5.30
CA HIS A 29 -6.26 -8.30 5.79
C HIS A 29 -5.49 -7.15 5.13
N LEU A 30 -6.00 -6.59 4.03
CA LEU A 30 -5.38 -5.47 3.32
C LEU A 30 -5.97 -4.10 3.74
N VAL A 31 -7.05 -4.10 4.53
CA VAL A 31 -7.70 -2.86 5.01
C VAL A 31 -6.81 -2.23 6.06
N ASP A 32 -6.70 -0.90 6.02
CA ASP A 32 -5.85 -0.08 6.90
C ASP A 32 -4.34 -0.36 6.84
N VAL A 33 -3.88 -1.25 5.94
CA VAL A 33 -2.45 -1.44 5.65
C VAL A 33 -1.98 -0.32 4.73
N PRO A 34 -1.06 0.57 5.16
CA PRO A 34 -0.55 1.64 4.31
C PRO A 34 0.38 1.10 3.23
N PHE A 35 0.35 1.73 2.06
CA PHE A 35 1.25 1.43 0.96
C PHE A 35 1.62 2.69 0.19
N PHE A 36 2.69 2.58 -0.59
CA PHE A 36 3.26 3.71 -1.32
C PHE A 36 3.08 3.53 -2.82
N ALA A 37 2.65 4.59 -3.47
CA ALA A 37 2.69 4.72 -4.92
C ALA A 37 3.61 5.88 -5.30
N LYS A 38 4.27 5.78 -6.44
CA LYS A 38 5.05 6.88 -7.00
C LYS A 38 4.17 8.10 -7.20
N TYR A 39 4.64 9.27 -6.78
CA TYR A 39 3.92 10.50 -7.03
C TYR A 39 3.86 10.79 -8.54
N SER A 40 2.67 11.07 -9.04
CA SER A 40 2.42 11.47 -10.43
C SER A 40 1.41 12.61 -10.43
N ALA A 41 1.81 13.77 -10.95
CA ALA A 41 0.94 14.93 -11.04
C ALA A 41 -0.13 14.79 -12.13
N SER A 42 0.05 13.85 -13.06
CA SER A 42 -0.88 13.58 -14.18
C SER A 42 -1.77 12.36 -13.95
N ALA A 43 -1.55 11.59 -12.88
CA ALA A 43 -2.40 10.45 -12.56
C ALA A 43 -3.80 10.95 -12.18
N THR A 44 -4.82 10.47 -12.89
CA THR A 44 -6.22 10.82 -12.65
C THR A 44 -6.96 9.67 -11.99
N TRP A 45 -6.59 8.44 -12.36
CA TRP A 45 -7.20 7.22 -11.87
C TRP A 45 -6.24 6.41 -11.00
N PHE A 46 -6.79 5.52 -10.17
CA PHE A 46 -6.00 4.70 -9.26
C PHE A 46 -5.09 3.70 -10.00
N ASP A 47 -5.56 3.16 -11.12
CA ASP A 47 -4.84 2.27 -12.02
C ASP A 47 -3.75 2.96 -12.85
N ASP A 48 -3.73 4.31 -12.89
CA ASP A 48 -2.58 5.07 -13.41
C ASP A 48 -1.37 5.05 -12.45
N LEU A 49 -1.60 4.68 -11.19
CA LEU A 49 -0.56 4.71 -10.16
C LEU A 49 0.40 3.53 -10.34
N LYS A 50 1.68 3.82 -10.10
CA LYS A 50 2.75 2.82 -10.11
C LYS A 50 3.29 2.63 -8.70
N PRO A 51 3.76 1.43 -8.34
CA PRO A 51 4.47 1.21 -7.09
C PRO A 51 5.67 2.16 -6.94
N ALA A 52 5.93 2.60 -5.71
CA ALA A 52 7.11 3.41 -5.40
C ALA A 52 8.39 2.55 -5.34
N PHE A 53 9.55 3.20 -5.23
CA PHE A 53 10.84 2.53 -4.94
C PHE A 53 11.33 1.53 -6.01
N GLY A 54 10.81 1.62 -7.24
CA GLY A 54 11.19 0.73 -8.33
C GLY A 54 10.57 -0.67 -8.25
N GLU A 55 9.59 -0.86 -7.38
CA GLU A 55 8.81 -2.11 -7.33
C GLU A 55 8.02 -2.30 -8.63
N LYS A 56 7.88 -3.56 -9.05
CA LYS A 56 7.18 -3.90 -10.31
C LYS A 56 5.66 -3.90 -10.16
N GLU A 57 5.19 -4.28 -8.98
CA GLU A 57 3.78 -4.58 -8.69
C GLU A 57 3.45 -4.13 -7.27
N PHE A 58 2.16 -3.90 -6.98
CA PHE A 58 1.74 -3.63 -5.62
C PHE A 58 1.67 -4.91 -4.79
N PHE A 59 1.91 -4.80 -3.47
CA PHE A 59 1.89 -5.94 -2.55
C PHE A 59 0.57 -6.74 -2.55
N PHE A 60 -0.54 -6.13 -2.98
CA PHE A 60 -1.86 -6.76 -3.05
C PHE A 60 -2.16 -7.46 -4.38
N GLU A 61 -1.29 -7.34 -5.41
CA GLU A 61 -1.54 -7.91 -6.74
C GLU A 61 -1.21 -9.41 -6.81
N GLU A 62 -0.16 -9.86 -6.11
CA GLU A 62 0.25 -11.29 -6.08
C GLU A 62 -0.11 -12.02 -4.78
N GLU A 63 -0.99 -11.47 -3.94
CA GLU A 63 -1.31 -12.05 -2.62
C GLU A 63 -0.06 -12.33 -1.77
N LYS A 64 1.03 -11.56 -1.96
CA LYS A 64 2.20 -11.49 -1.09
C LYS A 64 1.80 -10.75 0.19
N LEU A 65 0.89 -11.36 0.95
CA LEU A 65 0.46 -10.85 2.24
C LEU A 65 1.70 -10.79 3.15
N PRO A 66 2.10 -9.61 3.65
CA PRO A 66 3.05 -9.55 4.75
C PRO A 66 2.38 -10.24 5.94
N GLY A 67 2.75 -11.50 6.21
CA GLY A 67 2.18 -12.29 7.31
C GLY A 67 1.95 -13.78 7.03
N LYS A 68 2.09 -14.28 5.80
CA LYS A 68 2.02 -15.74 5.53
C LYS A 68 3.39 -16.41 5.70
N GLY A 69 4.01 -16.21 6.85
CA GLY A 69 5.34 -16.75 7.14
C GLY A 69 5.92 -16.25 8.45
N ASP A 70 5.22 -16.45 9.57
CA ASP A 70 5.77 -16.92 10.84
C ASP A 70 4.67 -16.81 11.92
N ARG A 71 4.15 -17.95 12.38
CA ARG A 71 3.34 -18.01 13.62
C ARG A 71 4.31 -18.07 14.79
N GLY A 72 5.07 -16.99 14.99
CA GLY A 72 6.26 -17.02 15.83
C GLY A 72 6.70 -15.69 16.44
N SER A 73 5.85 -14.66 16.52
CA SER A 73 6.01 -13.67 17.59
C SER A 73 4.69 -13.00 17.92
N THR A 74 4.18 -13.31 19.10
CA THR A 74 3.14 -12.55 19.77
C THR A 74 3.69 -11.15 20.02
N PHE A 75 3.37 -10.19 19.16
CA PHE A 75 3.55 -8.78 19.47
C PHE A 75 2.49 -8.39 20.50
N LEU A 76 2.88 -8.49 21.77
CA LEU A 76 2.15 -7.96 22.92
C LEU A 76 2.08 -6.43 22.77
N TRP A 77 0.87 -5.90 22.69
CA TRP A 77 0.58 -4.50 23.02
C TRP A 77 -0.36 -4.50 24.22
N GLU A 78 0.21 -4.78 25.40
CA GLU A 78 -0.17 -4.24 26.71
C GLU A 78 1.13 -3.96 27.49
#